data_AF-A0A926P481-F1
#
_entry.id   AF-A0A926P481-F1
#
_cell.length_a   1.000
_cell.length_b   1.000
_cell.length_c   1.000
_cell.angle_alpha   90.00
_cell.angle_beta   90.00
_cell.angle_gamma   90.00
#
_symmetry.space_group_name_H-M   'P 1'
#
loop_
_entity.id
_entity.type
_entity.pdbx_description
1 polymer ?
#
loop_
_entity_poly.entity_id
_entity_poly.type
_entity_poly.pdbx_seq_one_letter_code
_entity_poly.pdbx_strand_id
1 'polypeptide(L)'
;MRLPHLPRRAVLASIAVITLAACQTAQSAGNPYKSALPALQKAGGGKTCTSCFLNKYAPATFNKAFAVSKDGAYGGRWGKDLSISAAKRAALDSCRKKPNYNPANPCVIFFENDKLVWKP
;
A
#
# COMPACT_ATOMS: atom_id res chain seq x y z
N MET A 1 22.53 -67.44 -25.37
CA MET A 1 21.09 -67.83 -25.34
C MET A 1 20.41 -67.15 -24.16
N ARG A 2 19.13 -66.81 -24.31
CA ARG A 2 18.29 -65.90 -23.50
C ARG A 2 17.84 -66.49 -22.14
N LEU A 3 17.76 -65.59 -21.13
CA LEU A 3 16.77 -65.34 -20.04
C LEU A 3 15.96 -66.50 -19.39
N PRO A 4 15.53 -66.40 -18.10
CA PRO A 4 14.85 -65.22 -17.56
C PRO A 4 15.16 -64.77 -16.10
N HIS A 5 14.77 -63.53 -15.85
CA HIS A 5 14.73 -62.84 -14.56
C HIS A 5 13.35 -62.95 -13.87
N LEU A 6 13.34 -62.60 -12.57
CA LEU A 6 12.24 -62.30 -11.62
C LEU A 6 11.72 -63.44 -10.70
N PRO A 7 11.55 -63.16 -9.39
CA PRO A 7 10.38 -62.43 -8.87
C PRO A 7 10.75 -61.25 -7.94
N ARG A 8 10.12 -60.07 -8.08
CA ARG A 8 8.78 -59.69 -7.55
C ARG A 8 8.74 -59.59 -6.02
N ARG A 9 9.27 -58.50 -5.46
CA ARG A 9 8.73 -57.88 -4.23
C ARG A 9 8.64 -56.38 -4.40
N ALA A 10 7.40 -55.95 -4.58
CA ALA A 10 6.98 -54.57 -4.50
C ALA A 10 7.15 -54.08 -3.06
N VAL A 11 7.82 -52.94 -2.88
CA VAL A 11 7.57 -52.05 -1.75
C VAL A 11 7.33 -50.68 -2.36
N LEU A 12 6.05 -50.39 -2.57
CA LEU A 12 5.55 -49.06 -2.83
C LEU A 12 5.79 -48.23 -1.55
N ALA A 13 6.84 -47.43 -1.54
CA ALA A 13 6.98 -46.36 -0.55
C ALA A 13 6.24 -45.13 -1.11
N SER A 14 4.92 -45.11 -0.88
CA SER A 14 4.07 -43.96 -1.13
C SER A 14 4.41 -42.85 -0.14
N ILE A 15 5.38 -41.99 -0.47
CA ILE A 15 5.54 -40.72 0.24
C ILE A 15 4.65 -39.69 -0.47
N ALA A 16 3.36 -39.71 -0.11
CA ALA A 16 2.51 -38.56 -0.31
C ALA A 16 2.94 -37.48 0.70
N VAL A 17 3.96 -36.69 0.36
CA VAL A 17 4.19 -35.42 1.07
C VAL A 17 3.08 -34.49 0.62
N ILE A 18 2.02 -34.44 1.42
CA ILE A 18 1.03 -33.36 1.37
C ILE A 18 1.78 -32.11 1.79
N THR A 19 2.39 -31.42 0.83
CA THR A 19 2.76 -30.02 1.03
C THR A 19 1.45 -29.25 1.06
N LEU A 20 0.98 -28.96 2.27
CA LEU A 20 0.01 -27.91 2.52
C LEU A 20 0.56 -26.62 1.92
N ALA A 21 0.20 -26.36 0.66
CA ALA A 21 0.21 -25.04 0.05
C ALA A 21 -0.91 -24.21 0.69
N ALA A 22 -0.84 -24.03 2.01
CA ALA A 22 -1.65 -23.06 2.71
C ALA A 22 -1.04 -21.70 2.40
N CYS A 23 -1.68 -20.98 1.48
CA CYS A 23 -1.58 -19.55 1.19
C CYS A 23 -0.75 -18.75 2.22
N GLN A 24 0.57 -18.70 2.03
CA GLN A 24 1.40 -17.69 2.66
C GLN A 24 1.52 -16.51 1.70
N THR A 25 0.40 -15.83 1.44
CA THR A 25 0.40 -14.51 0.80
C THR A 25 0.15 -13.40 1.82
N ALA A 26 0.67 -13.56 3.04
CA ALA A 26 1.17 -12.41 3.79
C ALA A 26 2.61 -12.13 3.30
N GLN A 27 2.72 -11.90 1.99
CA GLN A 27 3.97 -11.53 1.36
C GLN A 27 4.46 -10.28 2.09
N SER A 28 5.70 -10.35 2.56
CA SER A 28 6.49 -9.24 3.10
C SER A 28 6.68 -8.14 2.04
N ALA A 29 5.59 -7.52 1.60
CA ALA A 29 5.60 -6.27 0.88
C ALA A 29 6.01 -5.24 1.93
N GLY A 30 7.25 -4.74 1.82
CA GLY A 30 7.78 -3.74 2.73
C GLY A 30 6.78 -2.62 3.01
N ASN A 31 6.80 -2.09 4.24
CA ASN A 31 5.87 -1.06 4.74
C ASN A 31 5.38 -0.12 3.62
N PRO A 32 4.09 -0.18 3.20
CA PRO A 32 3.60 0.48 1.99
C PRO A 32 3.75 2.00 2.06
N TYR A 33 3.79 2.56 3.28
CA TYR A 33 4.03 3.98 3.50
C TYR A 33 5.48 4.37 3.24
N LYS A 34 6.46 3.55 3.66
CA LYS A 34 7.88 3.80 3.34
C LYS A 34 8.13 3.67 1.84
N SER A 35 7.55 2.65 1.21
CA SER A 35 7.66 2.41 -0.23
C SER A 35 7.06 3.55 -1.07
N ALA A 36 6.12 4.32 -0.52
CA ALA A 36 5.49 5.45 -1.21
C ALA A 36 6.27 6.77 -1.11
N LEU A 37 7.33 6.87 -0.31
CA LEU A 37 8.07 8.12 -0.11
C LEU A 37 8.63 8.75 -1.39
N PRO A 38 9.22 7.99 -2.35
CA PRO A 38 9.69 8.58 -3.61
C PRO A 38 8.55 9.16 -4.44
N ALA A 39 7.40 8.49 -4.48
CA ALA A 39 6.21 8.99 -5.14
C ALA A 39 5.66 10.23 -4.43
N LEU A 40 5.70 10.26 -3.09
CA LEU A 40 5.29 11.41 -2.28
C LEU A 40 6.17 12.63 -2.57
N GLN A 41 7.48 12.41 -2.68
CA GLN A 41 8.43 13.45 -3.04
C GLN A 41 8.12 14.02 -4.44
N LYS A 42 7.79 13.16 -5.41
CA LYS A 42 7.41 13.61 -6.76
C LYS A 42 6.07 14.34 -6.78
N ALA A 43 5.03 13.76 -6.18
CA ALA A 43 3.68 14.34 -6.13
C ALA A 43 3.63 15.66 -5.37
N GLY A 44 4.44 15.74 -4.31
CA GLY A 44 4.53 16.86 -3.39
C GLY A 44 5.60 17.90 -3.70
N GLY A 45 6.26 17.80 -4.87
CA GLY A 45 7.37 18.66 -5.30
C GLY A 45 8.54 18.74 -4.32
N GLY A 46 8.77 17.68 -3.54
CA GLY A 46 9.83 17.59 -2.53
C GLY A 46 9.62 18.43 -1.27
N LYS A 47 8.50 19.14 -1.17
CA LYS A 47 8.19 20.05 -0.05
C LYS A 47 7.13 19.48 0.91
N THR A 48 6.49 18.37 0.55
CA THR A 48 5.44 17.77 1.38
C THR A 48 6.00 17.19 2.67
N CYS A 49 5.28 17.37 3.78
CA CYS A 49 5.63 16.85 5.09
C CYS A 49 5.61 15.30 5.14
N THR A 50 6.77 14.66 4.91
CA THR A 50 6.95 13.19 4.98
C THR A 50 6.72 12.65 6.39
N SER A 51 7.13 13.38 7.43
CA SER A 51 6.88 13.01 8.83
C SER A 51 5.39 13.06 9.18
N CYS A 52 4.60 13.96 8.59
CA CYS A 52 3.15 13.99 8.74
C CYS A 52 2.50 12.76 8.11
N PHE A 53 3.00 12.32 6.95
CA PHE A 53 2.55 11.11 6.30
C PHE A 53 2.88 9.85 7.14
N LEU A 54 4.13 9.70 7.57
CA LEU A 54 4.58 8.51 8.31
C LEU A 54 4.09 8.47 9.76
N ASN A 55 4.05 9.60 10.47
CA ASN A 55 3.82 9.62 11.92
C ASN A 55 2.38 10.01 12.30
N LYS A 56 1.57 10.51 11.37
CA LYS A 56 0.17 10.87 11.63
C LYS A 56 -0.80 10.06 10.77
N TYR A 57 -0.58 10.04 9.45
CA TYR A 57 -1.47 9.33 8.54
C TYR A 57 -1.29 7.80 8.57
N ALA A 58 -0.04 7.31 8.50
CA ALA A 58 0.24 5.87 8.49
C ALA A 58 -0.32 5.10 9.70
N PRO A 59 -0.20 5.56 10.96
CA PRO A 59 -0.73 4.83 12.11
C PRO A 59 -2.25 4.87 12.26
N ALA A 60 -2.97 5.72 11.51
CA ALA A 60 -4.43 5.75 11.58
C ALA A 60 -5.03 4.44 11.03
N THR A 61 -5.95 3.81 11.77
CA THR A 61 -6.49 2.48 11.44
C THR A 61 -7.84 2.50 10.73
N PHE A 62 -8.47 3.67 10.64
CA PHE A 62 -9.77 3.84 9.99
C PHE A 62 -9.65 4.21 8.51
N ASN A 63 -10.79 4.23 7.82
CA ASN A 63 -10.89 4.83 6.48
C ASN A 63 -10.21 6.18 6.46
N LYS A 64 -9.23 6.32 5.57
CA LYS A 64 -8.35 7.46 5.54
C LYS A 64 -7.90 7.81 4.14
N ALA A 65 -7.62 9.08 3.92
CA ALA A 65 -7.04 9.58 2.69
C ALA A 65 -5.98 10.65 2.98
N PHE A 66 -4.96 10.68 2.14
CA PHE A 66 -3.90 11.67 2.16
C PHE A 66 -3.85 12.36 0.80
N ALA A 67 -3.94 13.69 0.82
CA ALA A 67 -3.89 14.54 -0.36
C ALA A 67 -2.63 15.40 -0.35
N VAL A 68 -2.08 15.68 -1.53
CA VAL A 68 -0.89 16.51 -1.72
C VAL A 68 -1.03 17.40 -2.96
N SER A 69 -0.28 18.49 -3.01
CA SER A 69 -0.06 19.33 -4.19
C SER A 69 1.45 19.44 -4.46
N LYS A 70 1.83 19.73 -5.72
CA LYS A 70 3.23 19.92 -6.13
C LYS A 70 3.95 21.04 -5.37
N ASP A 71 3.24 21.96 -4.71
CA ASP A 71 3.87 22.99 -3.87
C ASP A 71 4.19 22.53 -2.44
N GLY A 72 3.89 21.27 -2.12
CA GLY A 72 4.09 20.70 -0.80
C GLY A 72 2.90 20.85 0.14
N ALA A 73 1.79 21.46 -0.32
CA ALA A 73 0.56 21.49 0.47
C ALA A 73 0.04 20.07 0.65
N TYR A 74 -0.48 19.76 1.83
CA TYR A 74 -0.95 18.42 2.17
C TYR A 74 -2.16 18.45 3.11
N GLY A 75 -2.97 17.38 3.06
CA GLY A 75 -4.08 17.17 3.97
C GLY A 75 -4.31 15.68 4.22
N GLY A 76 -4.39 15.27 5.48
CA GLY A 76 -4.74 13.90 5.86
C GLY A 76 -6.05 13.89 6.64
N ARG A 77 -6.92 12.92 6.35
CA ARG A 77 -8.17 12.70 7.10
C ARG A 77 -8.43 11.23 7.33
N TRP A 78 -8.95 10.92 8.52
CA TRP A 78 -9.29 9.59 8.99
C TRP A 78 -10.39 9.67 10.06
N GLY A 79 -11.20 8.62 10.21
CA GLY A 79 -12.21 8.55 11.26
C GLY A 79 -13.03 7.26 11.21
N LYS A 80 -13.48 6.78 12.38
CA LYS A 80 -14.19 5.50 12.54
C LYS A 80 -15.43 5.38 11.65
N ASP A 81 -16.24 6.44 11.62
CA ASP A 81 -17.49 6.49 10.86
C ASP A 81 -17.35 7.28 9.55
N LEU A 82 -16.12 7.54 9.12
CA LEU A 82 -15.84 8.29 7.90
C LEU A 82 -15.86 7.35 6.70
N SER A 83 -16.72 7.59 5.72
CA SER A 83 -16.62 6.88 4.45
C SER A 83 -15.34 7.29 3.71
N ILE A 84 -14.81 6.39 2.87
CA ILE A 84 -13.60 6.70 2.10
C ILE A 84 -13.77 7.94 1.20
N SER A 85 -14.95 8.11 0.60
CA SER A 85 -15.29 9.29 -0.19
C SER A 85 -15.29 10.57 0.64
N ALA A 86 -15.79 10.52 1.88
CA ALA A 86 -15.74 11.67 2.79
C ALA A 86 -14.30 11.98 3.24
N ALA A 87 -13.48 10.95 3.52
CA ALA A 87 -12.07 11.11 3.85
C ALA A 87 -11.31 11.81 2.73
N LYS A 88 -11.51 11.38 1.47
CA LYS A 88 -10.89 12.00 0.29
C LYS A 88 -11.25 13.47 0.14
N ARG A 89 -12.55 13.79 0.21
CA ARG A 89 -13.04 15.17 0.10
C ARG A 89 -12.44 16.06 1.19
N ALA A 90 -12.49 15.60 2.44
CA ALA A 90 -11.96 16.36 3.57
C ALA A 90 -10.42 16.48 3.54
N ALA A 91 -9.70 15.48 3.00
CA ALA A 91 -8.25 15.55 2.79
C ALA A 91 -7.89 16.62 1.74
N LEU A 92 -8.61 16.66 0.62
CA LEU A 92 -8.45 17.70 -0.41
C LEU A 92 -8.76 19.10 0.14
N ASP A 93 -9.86 19.25 0.90
CA ASP A 93 -10.21 20.51 1.56
C ASP A 93 -9.13 20.97 2.52
N SER A 94 -8.57 20.04 3.30
CA SER A 94 -7.50 20.35 4.25
C SER A 94 -6.19 20.71 3.54
N CYS A 95 -5.89 20.08 2.40
CA CYS A 95 -4.74 20.41 1.55
C CYS A 95 -4.85 21.84 1.00
N ARG A 96 -6.02 22.22 0.47
CA ARG A 96 -6.28 23.55 -0.11
C ARG A 96 -6.24 24.69 0.92
N LYS A 97 -6.36 24.38 2.21
CA LYS A 97 -6.27 25.36 3.31
C LYS A 97 -4.83 25.62 3.78
N LYS A 98 -3.83 24.90 3.24
CA LYS A 98 -2.44 25.11 3.64
C LYS A 98 -1.88 26.41 3.04
N PRO A 99 -0.99 27.12 3.75
CA PRO A 99 -0.45 28.40 3.29
C PRO A 99 0.41 28.29 2.02
N ASN A 100 1.00 27.11 1.77
CA ASN A 100 1.80 26.84 0.59
C ASN A 100 0.99 26.27 -0.58
N TYR A 101 -0.34 26.27 -0.52
CA TYR A 101 -1.17 25.82 -1.63
C TYR A 101 -1.21 26.88 -2.74
N ASN A 102 -0.87 26.48 -3.97
CA ASN A 102 -1.10 27.28 -5.17
C ASN A 102 -2.20 26.61 -6.02
N PRO A 103 -3.28 27.33 -6.39
CA PRO A 103 -4.31 26.81 -7.29
C PRO A 103 -3.81 26.29 -8.64
N ALA A 104 -2.67 26.78 -9.14
CA ALA A 104 -2.04 26.28 -10.37
C ALA A 104 -1.56 24.82 -10.26
N ASN A 105 -1.32 24.33 -9.04
CA ASN A 105 -0.97 22.94 -8.75
C ASN A 105 -2.07 22.34 -7.85
N PRO A 106 -3.12 21.72 -8.44
CA PRO A 106 -4.25 21.24 -7.67
C PRO A 106 -3.84 20.18 -6.64
N CYS A 107 -4.53 20.16 -5.50
CA CYS A 107 -4.44 19.05 -4.57
C CYS A 107 -5.02 17.78 -5.21
N VAL A 108 -4.31 16.67 -5.10
CA VAL A 108 -4.71 15.34 -5.59
C VAL A 108 -4.65 14.33 -4.47
N ILE A 109 -5.46 13.28 -4.56
CA ILE A 109 -5.35 12.16 -3.61
C ILE A 109 -4.06 11.40 -3.91
N PHE A 110 -3.17 11.38 -2.93
CA PHE A 110 -1.90 10.67 -3.01
C PHE A 110 -2.06 9.21 -2.59
N PHE A 111 -2.65 9.02 -1.42
CA PHE A 111 -2.75 7.73 -0.75
C PHE A 111 -4.15 7.54 -0.20
N GLU A 112 -4.66 6.33 -0.31
CA GLU A 112 -5.99 5.92 0.16
C GLU A 112 -5.80 4.69 1.03
N ASN A 113 -6.19 4.77 2.29
CA ASN A 113 -5.89 3.76 3.31
C ASN A 113 -4.39 3.42 3.32
N ASP A 114 -4.06 2.19 2.94
CA ASP A 114 -2.72 1.61 2.86
C ASP A 114 -2.18 1.53 1.42
N LYS A 115 -2.82 2.20 0.46
CA LYS A 115 -2.53 2.09 -0.98
C LYS A 115 -2.14 3.42 -1.63
N LEU A 116 -1.09 3.38 -2.46
CA LEU A 116 -0.75 4.47 -3.37
C LEU A 116 -1.78 4.52 -4.51
N VAL A 117 -2.41 5.67 -4.71
CA VAL A 117 -3.42 5.86 -5.77
C VAL A 117 -3.08 6.97 -6.75
N TRP A 118 -2.08 7.80 -6.43
CA TRP A 118 -1.63 8.88 -7.30
C TRP A 118 -0.92 8.37 -8.55
N LYS A 119 -1.20 9.05 -9.66
CA LYS A 119 -0.58 8.86 -10.96
C LYS A 119 0.09 10.18 -11.38
N PRO A 120 1.36 10.15 -11.81
CA PRO A 120 2.14 11.33 -12.14
C PRO A 120 1.65 12.13 -13.34
#